data_AF-A0A7W0JFJ3-F1
#
_entry.id   AF-A0A7W0JFJ3-F1
#
_cell.length_a   1.000
_cell.length_b   1.000
_cell.length_c   1.000
_cell.angle_alpha   90.00
_cell.angle_beta   90.00
_cell.angle_gamma   90.00
#
_symmetry.space_group_name_H-M   'P 1'
#
loop_
_entity.id
_entity.type
_entity.pdbx_description
1 polymer ?
#
loop_
_entity_poly.entity_id
_entity_poly.type
_entity_poly.pdbx_seq_one_letter_code
_entity_poly.pdbx_strand_id
1 'polypeptide(L)'
;MKNKPIQYFNKEYVERCRDLTPDQILEFLDDFQKLLSGTPEKCHLISLKIEPSLLNAFKFKSKLSGVAYQTQIKKLMKDWLEK
;
A
#
# COMPACT_ATOMS: atom_id res chain seq x y z
N MET A 1 13.33 -11.88 -6.98
CA MET A 1 13.37 -11.60 -5.53
C MET A 1 13.19 -10.09 -5.35
N LYS A 2 12.26 -9.63 -4.51
CA LYS A 2 12.08 -8.19 -4.24
C LYS A 2 13.35 -7.66 -3.55
N ASN A 3 13.94 -6.58 -4.07
CA ASN A 3 15.05 -5.86 -3.44
C ASN A 3 14.58 -5.33 -2.08
N LYS A 4 14.73 -6.13 -1.03
CA LYS A 4 14.69 -5.64 0.34
C LYS A 4 15.99 -4.83 0.52
N PRO A 5 15.93 -3.55 0.93
CA PRO A 5 17.14 -2.78 1.18
C PRO A 5 17.99 -3.53 2.21
N ILE A 6 19.28 -3.68 1.92
CA ILE A 6 20.23 -4.31 2.83
C ILE A 6 20.38 -3.38 4.03
N GLN A 7 19.96 -3.84 5.21
CA GLN A 7 20.19 -3.12 6.46
C GLN A 7 21.61 -3.42 6.93
N TYR A 8 22.42 -2.39 7.11
CA TYR A 8 23.75 -2.50 7.70
C TYR A 8 23.66 -2.20 9.19
N PHE A 9 24.14 -3.12 10.01
CA PHE A 9 24.22 -2.96 11.46
C PHE A 9 25.67 -2.86 11.88
N ASN A 10 25.98 -1.90 12.76
CA ASN A 10 27.31 -1.81 13.37
C ASN A 10 27.46 -2.84 14.50
N LYS A 11 28.70 -3.07 14.92
CA LYS A 11 29.04 -4.10 15.90
C LYS A 11 28.38 -3.80 17.26
N GLU A 12 28.36 -2.54 17.64
CA GLU A 12 27.80 -2.03 18.89
C GLU A 12 26.29 -2.29 18.98
N TYR A 13 25.58 -2.17 17.85
CA TYR A 13 24.16 -2.51 17.76
C TYR A 13 23.93 -4.01 17.93
N VAL A 14 24.73 -4.85 17.26
CA VAL A 14 24.60 -6.32 17.35
C VAL A 14 24.89 -6.82 18.76
N GLU A 15 25.88 -6.24 19.45
CA GLU A 15 26.18 -6.58 20.84
C GLU A 15 25.02 -6.23 21.77
N ARG A 16 24.46 -5.03 21.66
CA ARG A 16 23.28 -4.62 22.41
C ARG A 16 22.05 -5.51 22.18
N CYS A 17 21.89 -6.06 20.97
CA CYS A 17 20.80 -6.99 20.68
C CYS A 17 20.91 -8.32 21.45
N ARG A 18 22.12 -8.71 21.88
CA ARG A 18 22.33 -9.96 22.66
C ARG A 18 21.88 -9.83 24.10
N ASP A 19 21.85 -8.60 24.63
CA ASP A 19 21.51 -8.30 26.02
C ASP A 19 20.05 -7.85 26.18
N LEU A 20 19.22 -7.99 25.14
CA LEU A 20 17.81 -7.62 25.21
C LEU A 20 17.04 -8.53 26.17
N THR A 21 16.21 -7.91 26.99
CA THR A 21 15.26 -8.63 27.84
C THR A 21 14.09 -9.18 27.02
N PRO A 22 13.41 -10.24 27.50
CA PRO A 22 12.23 -10.78 26.83
C PRO A 22 11.15 -9.72 26.52
N ASP A 23 10.91 -8.78 27.44
CA ASP A 23 9.91 -7.72 27.25
C ASP A 23 10.30 -6.77 26.11
N GLN A 24 11.58 -6.40 26.02
CA GLN A 24 12.08 -5.56 24.92
C GLN A 24 12.03 -6.28 23.57
N ILE A 25 12.20 -7.60 23.56
CA ILE A 25 12.03 -8.41 22.34
C ILE A 25 10.57 -8.39 21.90
N LEU A 26 9.62 -8.53 22.84
CA LEU A 26 8.19 -8.50 22.53
C LEU A 26 7.75 -7.13 22.01
N GLU A 27 8.21 -6.04 22.64
CA GLU A 27 7.95 -4.67 22.20
C GLU A 27 8.46 -4.43 20.76
N PHE A 28 9.69 -4.86 20.47
CA PHE A 28 10.25 -4.79 19.12
C PHE A 28 9.39 -5.53 18.08
N LEU A 29 8.91 -6.74 18.41
CA LEU A 29 8.09 -7.53 17.50
C LEU A 29 6.72 -6.89 17.23
N ASP A 30 6.09 -6.31 18.26
CA ASP A 30 4.81 -5.60 18.13
C ASP A 30 4.96 -4.33 17.27
N ASP A 31 6.00 -3.54 17.53
CA ASP A 31 6.30 -2.34 16.73
C ASP A 31 6.64 -2.68 15.29
N PHE A 32 7.39 -3.77 15.07
CA PHE A 32 7.69 -4.25 13.73
C PHE A 32 6.44 -4.74 12.99
N GLN A 33 5.52 -5.40 13.69
CA GLN A 33 4.24 -5.82 13.12
C GLN A 33 3.38 -4.63 12.74
N LYS A 34 3.28 -3.60 13.59
CA LYS A 34 2.58 -2.35 13.30
C LYS A 34 3.17 -1.65 12.07
N LEU A 35 4.50 -1.57 11.98
CA LEU A 35 5.20 -1.00 10.82
C LEU A 35 4.83 -1.74 9.52
N LEU A 36 4.75 -3.07 9.56
CA LEU A 36 4.34 -3.88 8.40
C LEU A 36 2.85 -3.74 8.07
N SER A 37 1.98 -3.58 9.08
CA SER A 37 0.53 -3.44 8.91
C SER A 37 0.11 -2.17 8.17
N GLY A 38 0.92 -1.12 8.24
CA GLY A 38 0.71 0.12 7.49
C GLY A 38 1.07 0.03 6.00
N THR A 39 1.51 -1.13 5.50
CA THR A 39 1.81 -1.26 4.07
C THR A 39 0.50 -1.33 3.27
N PRO A 40 0.25 -0.38 2.35
CA PRO A 40 -0.97 -0.39 1.56
C PRO A 40 -1.05 -1.69 0.76
N GLU A 41 -2.25 -2.28 0.72
CA GLU A 41 -2.50 -3.46 -0.11
C GLU A 41 -2.00 -3.21 -1.53
N LYS A 42 -1.32 -4.21 -2.10
CA LYS A 42 -0.79 -4.07 -3.46
C LYS A 42 -1.96 -3.89 -4.42
N CYS A 43 -1.85 -2.87 -5.27
CA CYS A 43 -2.77 -2.69 -6.37
C CYS A 43 -2.66 -3.89 -7.32
N HIS A 44 -3.79 -4.50 -7.64
CA HIS A 44 -3.89 -5.52 -8.69
C HIS A 44 -4.44 -4.88 -9.96
N LEU A 45 -3.84 -5.23 -11.11
CA LEU A 45 -4.35 -4.78 -12.40
C LEU A 45 -5.57 -5.62 -12.76
N ILE A 46 -6.66 -4.95 -13.09
CA ILE A 46 -7.86 -5.59 -13.61
C ILE A 46 -7.96 -5.34 -15.11
N SER A 47 -8.33 -6.37 -15.87
CA SER A 47 -8.70 -6.23 -17.28
C SER A 47 -10.21 -6.19 -17.38
N LEU A 48 -10.75 -5.14 -18.01
CA LEU A 48 -12.19 -4.94 -18.17
C LEU A 48 -12.45 -4.52 -19.63
N LYS A 49 -13.34 -5.23 -20.31
CA LYS A 49 -13.82 -4.84 -21.65
C LYS A 49 -14.92 -3.80 -21.49
N ILE A 50 -14.78 -2.68 -22.19
CA ILE A 50 -15.71 -1.55 -22.17
C ILE A 50 -15.82 -1.00 -23.59
N GLU A 51 -16.98 -0.50 -23.99
CA GLU A 51 -17.15 0.21 -25.26
C GLU A 51 -16.20 1.42 -25.33
N PRO A 52 -15.45 1.62 -26.43
CA PRO A 52 -14.51 2.74 -26.54
C PRO A 52 -15.17 4.11 -26.39
N SER A 53 -16.40 4.27 -26.91
CA SER A 53 -17.18 5.51 -26.79
C SER A 53 -17.46 5.86 -25.32
N LEU A 54 -17.87 4.87 -24.53
CA LEU A 54 -18.13 5.03 -23.11
C LEU A 54 -16.86 5.38 -22.34
N LEU A 55 -15.76 4.65 -22.59
CA LEU A 55 -14.49 4.92 -21.92
C LEU A 55 -13.98 6.34 -22.23
N ASN A 56 -14.11 6.79 -23.49
CA ASN A 56 -13.69 8.13 -23.90
C ASN A 56 -14.54 9.23 -23.26
N ALA A 57 -15.88 9.07 -23.26
CA ALA A 57 -16.79 10.00 -22.60
C ALA A 57 -16.49 10.09 -21.09
N PHE A 58 -16.26 8.94 -20.44
CA PHE A 58 -15.93 8.87 -19.02
C PHE A 58 -14.59 9.56 -18.69
N LYS A 59 -13.54 9.32 -19.50
CA LYS A 59 -12.25 10.01 -19.37
C LYS A 59 -12.40 11.52 -19.52
N PHE A 60 -13.17 11.97 -20.51
CA PHE A 60 -13.42 13.39 -20.75
C PHE A 60 -14.11 14.05 -19.56
N LYS A 61 -15.19 13.45 -19.05
CA LYS A 61 -15.91 13.96 -17.88
C LYS A 61 -15.03 13.99 -16.62
N SER A 62 -14.21 12.96 -16.41
CA SER A 62 -13.27 12.90 -15.28
C SER A 62 -12.25 14.04 -15.36
N LYS A 63 -11.69 14.30 -16.55
CA LYS A 63 -10.77 15.40 -16.80
C LYS A 63 -11.41 16.77 -16.51
N LEU A 64 -12.65 16.99 -16.97
CA LEU A 64 -13.39 18.23 -16.65
C LEU A 64 -13.62 18.41 -15.14
N SER A 65 -13.73 17.31 -14.41
CA SER A 65 -13.91 17.30 -12.96
C SER A 65 -12.58 17.37 -12.19
N GLY A 66 -11.45 17.55 -12.88
CA GLY A 66 -10.13 17.64 -12.26
C GLY A 66 -9.59 16.34 -11.65
N VAL A 67 -10.17 15.19 -11.98
CA VAL A 67 -9.79 13.89 -11.40
C VAL A 67 -9.34 12.90 -12.47
N ALA A 68 -8.34 12.08 -12.16
CA ALA A 68 -7.94 10.97 -13.03
C ALA A 68 -9.08 9.95 -13.12
N TYR A 69 -9.35 9.43 -14.32
CA TYR A 69 -10.47 8.50 -14.52
C TYR A 69 -10.33 7.22 -13.68
N GLN A 70 -9.11 6.73 -13.44
CA GLN A 70 -8.89 5.59 -12.55
C GLN A 70 -9.29 5.89 -11.10
N THR A 71 -9.07 7.13 -10.64
CA THR A 71 -9.51 7.58 -9.31
C THR A 71 -11.03 7.61 -9.24
N GLN A 72 -11.70 8.07 -10.30
CA GLN A 72 -13.15 8.05 -10.37
C GLN A 72 -13.72 6.61 -10.36
N ILE A 73 -13.07 5.66 -11.04
CA ILE A 73 -13.44 4.23 -10.98
C ILE A 73 -13.33 3.72 -9.55
N LYS A 74 -12.20 3.97 -8.87
CA LYS A 74 -12.00 3.55 -7.47
C LYS A 74 -13.05 4.15 -6.54
N LYS A 75 -13.40 5.43 -6.75
CA LYS A 75 -14.45 6.11 -5.99
C LYS A 75 -15.80 5.41 -6.19
N LEU A 76 -16.21 5.17 -7.44
CA LEU A 76 -17.45 4.47 -7.74
C LEU A 76 -17.52 3.08 -7.11
N MET A 77 -16.41 2.34 -7.09
CA MET A 77 -16.33 1.03 -6.44
C MET A 77 -16.55 1.13 -4.92
N LYS A 78 -15.95 2.13 -4.25
CA LYS A 78 -16.13 2.37 -2.82
C LYS A 78 -17.56 2.82 -2.49
N ASP A 79 -18.03 3.84 -3.20
CA ASP A 79 -19.38 4.40 -3.04
C ASP A 79 -20.46 3.33 -3.28
N TRP A 80 -20.17 2.29 -4.07
CA TRP A 80 -21.07 1.15 -4.28
C TRP A 80 -21.10 0.16 -3.11
N LEU A 81 -19.97 -0.07 -2.42
CA LEU A 81 -19.88 -0.99 -1.28
C LEU A 81 -20.38 -0.39 0.03
N GLU A 82 -20.37 0.94 0.15
CA GLU A 82 -20.84 1.67 1.33
C GLU A 82 -22.36 1.93 1.34
N LYS A 83 -23.08 1.47 0.32
CA LYS A 83 -24.55 1.47 0.23
C LYS A 83 -25.13 0.12 0.57
#